data_AF-A0A1P8YPR1-F1
#
_entry.id   AF-A0A1P8YPR1-F1
#
_cell.length_a   1.000
_cell.length_b   1.000
_cell.length_c   1.000
_cell.angle_alpha   90.00
_cell.angle_beta   90.00
_cell.angle_gamma   90.00
#
_symmetry.space_group_name_H-M   'P 1'
#
loop_
_entity.id
_entity.type
_entity.pdbx_description
1 polymer ?
#
loop_
_entity_poly.entity_id
_entity_poly.type
_entity_poly.pdbx_seq_one_letter_code
_entity_poly.pdbx_strand_id
1 'polypeptide(L)' 'MVGEAGDRVAVHFTAGAPECYGADATVTESASSVTIALRAGTRADAVDRVCVMIAVQATLEVQLAAPLGNRQVISG' A
#
# COMPACT_ATOMS: atom_id res chain seq x y z
N MET A 1 7.45 -2.74 -6.32
CA MET A 1 6.96 -3.17 -7.65
C MET A 1 5.47 -3.44 -7.52
N VAL A 2 4.69 -3.20 -8.56
CA VAL A 2 3.22 -3.36 -8.53
C VAL A 2 2.85 -4.49 -9.49
N GLY A 3 2.22 -5.55 -8.99
CA GLY A 3 1.72 -6.69 -9.79
C GLY A 3 0.22 -6.55 -10.05
N GLU A 4 -0.25 -6.93 -11.24
CA GLU A 4 -1.60 -6.62 -11.72
C GLU A 4 -2.41 -7.89 -12.03
N ALA A 5 -3.65 -7.96 -11.52
CA ALA A 5 -4.65 -8.96 -11.88
C ALA A 5 -6.02 -8.29 -12.00
N GLY A 6 -6.35 -7.78 -13.19
CA GLY A 6 -7.66 -7.19 -13.54
C GLY A 6 -8.01 -5.96 -12.71
N ASP A 7 -8.60 -6.19 -11.54
CA ASP A 7 -9.15 -5.17 -10.64
C ASP A 7 -8.39 -5.15 -9.30
N ARG A 8 -7.35 -5.98 -9.15
CA ARG A 8 -6.50 -6.05 -7.95
C ARG A 8 -5.08 -5.63 -8.27
N VAL A 9 -4.57 -4.79 -7.39
CA VAL A 9 -3.21 -4.25 -7.46
C VAL A 9 -2.46 -4.65 -6.19
N ALA A 10 -1.39 -5.42 -6.36
CA ALA A 10 -0.51 -5.79 -5.25
C ALA A 10 0.61 -4.77 -5.12
N VAL A 11 0.62 -4.01 -4.03
CA VAL A 11 1.65 -3.02 -3.72
C VAL A 11 2.69 -3.66 -2.82
N HIS A 12 3.89 -3.88 -3.35
CA HIS A 12 5.03 -4.37 -2.57
C HIS A 12 5.88 -3.19 -2.06
N PHE A 13 6.08 -3.13 -0.75
CA PHE A 13 6.83 -2.06 -0.07
C PHE A 13 7.64 -2.62 1.11
N THR A 14 8.52 -1.80 1.67
CA THR A 14 9.28 -2.14 2.87
C THR A 14 8.73 -1.34 4.05
N ALA A 15 8.43 -2.02 5.15
CA ALA A 15 7.95 -1.41 6.39
C ALA A 15 8.69 -1.98 7.60
N GLY A 16 8.42 -1.42 8.78
CA GLY A 16 8.92 -1.97 10.04
C GLY A 16 8.13 -3.19 10.50
N ALA A 17 8.36 -3.60 11.74
CA ALA A 17 7.69 -4.75 12.33
C ALA A 17 6.15 -4.57 12.33
N PRO A 18 5.36 -5.56 11.86
CA PRO A 18 3.91 -5.42 11.66
C PRO A 18 3.11 -5.17 12.94
N GLU A 19 3.65 -5.54 14.10
CA GLU A 19 3.09 -5.22 15.41
C GLU A 19 3.19 -3.73 15.79
N CYS A 20 4.07 -2.99 15.12
CA CYS A 20 4.38 -1.59 15.41
C CYS A 20 4.08 -0.65 14.24
N TYR A 21 4.18 -1.15 13.01
CA TYR A 21 4.02 -0.37 11.80
C TYR A 21 2.78 -0.83 11.04
N GLY A 22 1.95 0.14 10.67
CA GLY A 22 0.79 -0.05 9.82
C GLY A 22 1.07 0.54 8.45
N ALA A 23 0.27 0.13 7.47
CA ALA A 23 0.26 0.76 6.17
C ALA A 23 -1.18 0.91 5.69
N ASP A 24 -1.48 2.08 5.15
CA ASP A 24 -2.77 2.44 4.57
C ASP A 24 -2.54 2.90 3.14
N ALA A 25 -3.34 2.40 2.21
CA ALA A 25 -3.36 2.89 0.83
C ALA A 25 -4.62 3.72 0.59
N THR A 26 -4.44 4.90 0.00
CA THR A 26 -5.54 5.69 -0.56
C THR A 26 -5.52 5.54 -2.08
N VAL A 27 -6.63 5.06 -2.64
CA VAL A 27 -6.79 4.90 -4.09
C VAL A 27 -7.58 6.08 -4.62
N THR A 28 -7.03 6.75 -5.63
CA THR A 28 -7.73 7.78 -6.40
C THR A 28 -7.84 7.33 -7.84
N GLU A 29 -9.05 7.00 -8.24
CA GLU A 29 -9.38 6.50 -9.56
C GLU A 29 -9.87 7.62 -10.48
N SER A 30 -9.23 7.76 -11.64
CA SER A 30 -9.64 8.67 -12.72
C SER A 30 -9.85 7.92 -14.03
N ALA A 31 -10.47 8.56 -15.02
CA ALA A 31 -10.81 7.92 -16.30
C ALA A 31 -9.60 7.31 -17.03
N SER A 32 -8.39 7.85 -16.83
CA SER A 32 -7.16 7.42 -17.49
C SER A 32 -6.07 6.90 -16.55
N SER A 33 -6.20 7.11 -15.24
CA SER A 33 -5.15 6.76 -14.27
C SER A 33 -5.70 6.28 -12.94
N VAL A 34 -4.91 5.49 -12.23
CA VAL A 34 -5.15 5.04 -10.86
C VAL A 34 -3.97 5.48 -10.02
N THR A 35 -4.19 6.41 -9.11
CA THR A 35 -3.16 6.86 -8.18
C THR A 35 -3.31 6.09 -6.87
N ILE A 36 -2.25 5.40 -6.46
CA ILE A 36 -2.20 4.69 -5.19
C ILE A 36 -1.18 5.42 -4.30
N ALA A 37 -1.69 6.11 -3.28
CA ALA A 37 -0.86 6.78 -2.27
C ALA A 37 -0.73 5.85 -1.06
N LEU A 38 0.46 5.28 -0.87
CA LEU A 38 0.77 4.41 0.26
C LEU A 38 1.36 5.22 1.41
N ARG A 39 0.76 5.09 2.60
CA ARG A 39 1.28 5.68 3.83
C ARG A 39 1.62 4.54 4.79
N ALA A 40 2.91 4.36 5.09
CA ALA A 40 3.37 3.45 6.11
C ALA A 40 3.95 4.23 7.28
N GLY A 41 3.67 3.81 8.52
CA GLY A 41 4.11 4.52 9.70
C GLY A 41 3.82 3.77 10.99
N THR A 42 4.25 4.34 12.11
CA THR A 42 3.97 3.79 13.44
C THR A 42 2.47 3.80 13.70
N ARG A 43 1.93 2.66 14.13
CA ARG A 43 0.52 2.55 14.48
C ARG A 43 0.24 3.36 15.75
N ALA A 44 -0.97 3.90 15.83
CA ALA A 44 -1.40 4.67 17.00
C ALA A 44 -1.36 3.84 18.31
N ASP A 45 -1.63 2.54 18.24
CA ASP A 45 -1.58 1.59 19.37
C ASP A 45 -0.17 1.09 19.73
N ALA A 46 0.83 1.47 18.93
CA ALA A 46 2.24 1.15 19.10
C ALA A 46 3.11 2.36 19.48
N VAL A 47 2.52 3.56 19.57
CA VAL A 47 3.18 4.73 20.16
C VAL A 47 3.59 4.35 21.59
N ASP A 48 4.86 4.57 21.93
CA ASP A 48 5.49 4.20 23.22
C ASP A 48 5.71 2.70 23.48
N ARG A 49 5.57 1.83 22.47
CA ARG A 49 6.03 0.44 22.57
C ARG A 49 7.49 0.28 22.16
N VAL A 50 8.13 -0.74 22.73
CA VAL A 50 9.46 -1.17 22.29
C VAL A 50 9.30 -1.89 20.96
N CYS A 51 9.63 -1.20 19.87
CA CYS A 51 9.58 -1.72 18.52
C CYS A 51 10.98 -2.13 18.06
N VAL A 52 11.10 -3.33 17.49
CA VAL A 52 12.35 -3.79 16.90
C VAL A 52 12.63 -3.05 15.58
N MET A 53 13.88 -2.67 15.38
CA MET A 53 14.33 -2.01 14.16
C MET A 53 14.65 -3.08 13.10
N ILE A 54 13.63 -3.47 12.33
CA ILE A 54 13.73 -4.44 11.23
C ILE A 54 13.11 -3.88 9.95
N ALA A 55 13.54 -4.38 8.80
CA ALA A 55 12.94 -4.08 7.50
C ALA A 55 12.21 -5.33 7.00
N VAL A 56 10.90 -5.23 6.85
CA VAL A 56 10.01 -6.31 6.42
C VAL A 56 9.47 -5.96 5.04
N GLN A 57 9.55 -6.90 4.09
CA GLN A 57 8.85 -6.79 2.82
C GLN A 57 7.36 -7.07 3.05
N ALA A 58 6.56 -6.01 2.94
CA ALA A 58 5.12 -6.07 3.08
C ALA A 58 4.45 -6.01 1.70
N THR A 59 3.27 -6.60 1.61
CA THR A 59 2.40 -6.53 0.44
C THR A 59 1.04 -6.06 0.88
N LEU A 60 0.51 -5.03 0.22
CA LEU A 60 -0.85 -4.56 0.42
C LEU A 60 -1.63 -4.79 -0.86
N GLU A 61 -2.69 -5.60 -0.77
CA GLU A 61 -3.61 -5.79 -1.88
C GLU A 61 -4.65 -4.67 -1.88
N VAL A 62 -4.72 -3.98 -3.00
CA VAL A 62 -5.65 -2.88 -3.22
C VAL A 62 -6.70 -3.35 -4.21
N GLN A 63 -7.97 -3.30 -3.79
CA GLN A 63 -9.10 -3.59 -4.65
C GLN A 63 -9.55 -2.29 -5.35
N LEU A 64 -9.52 -2.30 -6.67
CA LEU A 64 -10.05 -1.22 -7.50
C LEU A 64 -11.56 -1.38 -7.67
N ALA A 65 -12.24 -0.26 -7.88
CA ALA A 65 -13.67 -0.23 -8.20
C ALA A 65 -13.96 -0.66 -9.64
N ALA A 66 -12.98 -0.53 -10.54
CA ALA A 66 -13.08 -0.94 -11.93
C ALA A 66 -11.77 -1.62 -12.39
N PRO A 67 -11.83 -2.44 -13.45
CA PRO A 67 -10.63 -3.01 -14.05
C PRO A 67 -9.62 -1.95 -14.42
N LEU A 68 -8.35 -2.22 -14.16
CA LEU A 68 -7.28 -1.30 -14.47
C LEU A 68 -7.16 -1.11 -16.00
N GLY A 69 -7.20 -2.22 -16.75
CA GLY A 69 -7.21 -2.19 -18.22
C GLY A 69 -6.01 -1.43 -18.79
N ASN A 70 -6.26 -0.30 -19.45
CA ASN A 70 -5.22 0.56 -20.03
C ASN A 70 -4.86 1.76 -19.13
N ARG A 71 -5.40 1.83 -17.91
CA ARG A 71 -5.18 2.96 -17.00
C ARG A 71 -3.78 2.87 -16.41
N GLN A 72 -3.10 4.00 -16.33
CA GLN A 72 -1.76 4.04 -15.76
C GLN A 72 -1.83 4.01 -14.23
N VAL A 73 -1.08 3.09 -13.59
CA VAL A 73 -0.86 3.14 -12.14
C VAL A 73 0.20 4.18 -11.83
N ILE A 74 -0.14 5.12 -10.95
CA ILE A 74 0.73 6.19 -10.49
C ILE A 74 0.95 6.00 -8.99
N SER A 75 2.21 5.99 -8.55
CA SER A 75 2.54 6.05 -7.12
C SER A 75 2.42 7.50 -6.66
N GLY A 76 1.57 7.75 -5.67
CA GLY A 76 1.42 9.05 -5.00
C GLY A 76 2.22 9.18 -3.72
#